data_AF-A0A161M1S5-F1
#
_entry.id   AF-A0A161M1S5-F1
#
_cell.length_a   1.000
_cell.length_b   1.000
_cell.length_c   1.000
_cell.angle_alpha   90.00
_cell.angle_beta   90.00
_cell.angle_gamma   90.00
#
_symmetry.space_group_name_H-M   'P 1'
#
loop_
_entity.id
_entity.type
_entity.pdbx_description
1 polymer ?
#
loop_
_entity_poly.entity_id
_entity_poly.type
_entity_poly.pdbx_seq_one_letter_code
_entity_poly.pdbx_strand_id
1 'polypeptide(L)'
;RIDSLNILLYTLLLTLTVLTIWLFKHRRLRFLHETGLAVIYGLIVGCFIRFTTNQTTVSHMSVVQENGSDYNNSLPPDTLWLRFTSSSGSKPLVNKTYAYSFRGGLEKVTGNAIDIKATFDPEIFFNIILPPIIFHAGYSLKRKYFFRNLGAILTYAVLGTTISAFVVGVLMYSALPFISDLKYSF
;
A
#
# COMPACT_ATOMS: atom_id res chain seq x y z
N ARG A 1 -21.33 21.91 29.56
CA ARG A 1 -21.70 20.46 29.57
C ARG A 1 -20.89 19.66 28.54
N ILE A 2 -20.71 20.17 27.31
CA ILE A 2 -19.88 19.53 26.27
C ILE A 2 -18.40 19.49 26.68
N ASP A 3 -17.90 20.50 27.40
CA ASP A 3 -16.50 20.57 27.83
C ASP A 3 -16.14 19.51 28.87
N SER A 4 -17.01 19.27 29.85
CA SER A 4 -16.82 18.23 30.87
C SER A 4 -16.89 16.82 30.27
N LEU A 5 -17.71 16.61 29.24
CA LEU A 5 -17.82 15.34 28.52
C LEU A 5 -16.55 15.07 27.70
N ASN A 6 -16.01 16.08 27.01
CA ASN A 6 -14.76 15.96 26.26
C ASN A 6 -13.57 15.66 27.19
N ILE A 7 -13.49 16.32 28.35
CA ILE A 7 -12.44 16.05 29.35
C ILE A 7 -12.57 14.62 29.90
N LEU A 8 -13.79 14.15 30.17
CA LEU A 8 -14.05 12.77 30.60
C LEU A 8 -13.67 11.76 29.51
N LEU A 9 -13.97 12.08 28.25
CA LEU A 9 -13.61 11.22 27.12
C LEU A 9 -12.09 11.13 26.96
N TYR A 10 -11.35 12.24 27.07
CA TYR A 10 -9.89 12.23 27.00
C TYR A 10 -9.24 11.49 28.17
N THR A 11 -9.74 11.66 29.39
CA THR A 11 -9.20 10.96 30.57
C THR A 11 -9.53 9.46 30.56
N LEU A 12 -10.72 9.08 30.10
CA LEU A 12 -11.08 7.67 29.88
C LEU A 12 -10.20 7.05 28.79
N LEU A 13 -9.98 7.75 27.68
CA LEU A 13 -9.14 7.25 26.59
C LEU A 13 -7.69 7.09 27.05
N LEU A 14 -7.16 8.02 27.85
CA LEU A 14 -5.82 7.94 28.43
C LEU A 14 -5.68 6.80 29.45
N THR A 15 -6.68 6.60 30.32
CA THR A 15 -6.65 5.46 31.26
C THR A 15 -6.75 4.13 30.53
N LEU A 16 -7.54 4.04 29.46
CA LEU A 16 -7.65 2.84 28.63
C LEU A 16 -6.36 2.54 27.84
N THR A 17 -5.64 3.55 27.35
CA THR A 17 -4.32 3.34 26.73
C THR A 17 -3.27 2.89 27.75
N VAL A 18 -3.24 3.47 28.95
CA VAL A 18 -2.33 3.02 30.02
C VAL A 18 -2.68 1.58 30.46
N LEU A 19 -3.96 1.25 30.58
CA LEU A 19 -4.42 -0.09 30.95
C LEU A 19 -4.10 -1.13 29.87
N THR A 20 -4.27 -0.79 28.59
CA THR A 20 -3.90 -1.68 27.48
C THR A 20 -2.38 -1.92 27.41
N ILE A 21 -1.55 -0.89 27.61
CA ILE A 21 -0.08 -1.04 27.71
C ILE A 21 0.28 -1.92 28.93
N TRP A 22 -0.37 -1.69 30.08
CA TRP A 22 -0.13 -2.48 31.30
C TRP A 22 -0.56 -3.94 31.12
N LEU A 23 -1.73 -4.19 30.53
CA LEU A 23 -2.24 -5.51 30.20
C LEU A 23 -1.26 -6.25 29.27
N PHE A 24 -0.73 -5.56 28.27
CA PHE A 24 0.26 -6.11 27.34
C PHE A 24 1.56 -6.47 28.05
N LYS A 25 2.02 -5.62 28.97
CA LYS A 25 3.18 -5.89 29.82
C LYS A 25 2.96 -7.07 30.78
N HIS A 26 1.76 -7.24 31.32
CA HIS A 26 1.45 -8.28 32.31
C HIS A 26 1.18 -9.66 31.68
N ARG A 27 0.68 -9.71 30.44
CA ARG A 27 0.30 -10.97 29.76
C ARG A 27 1.45 -11.71 29.06
N ARG A 28 2.71 -11.30 29.25
CA ARG A 28 3.97 -11.84 28.66
C ARG A 28 3.81 -13.13 27.83
N LEU A 29 3.30 -13.00 26.61
CA LEU A 29 3.25 -14.08 25.62
C LEU A 29 4.65 -14.21 25.01
N ARG A 30 5.53 -14.94 25.70
CA ARG A 30 6.97 -15.03 25.40
C ARG A 30 7.30 -15.74 24.07
N PHE A 31 6.32 -16.28 23.36
CA PHE A 31 6.53 -17.15 22.19
C PHE A 31 6.11 -16.54 20.86
N LEU A 32 5.56 -15.33 20.84
CA LEU A 32 5.09 -14.69 19.61
C LEU A 32 6.02 -13.55 19.23
N HIS A 33 6.70 -13.68 18.09
CA HIS A 33 7.54 -12.62 17.52
C HIS A 33 6.64 -11.44 17.12
N GLU A 34 6.97 -10.24 17.57
CA GLU A 34 6.18 -9.02 17.31
C GLU A 34 5.94 -8.81 15.80
N THR A 35 6.95 -9.08 14.96
CA THR A 35 6.77 -8.98 13.51
C THR A 35 5.95 -10.14 12.94
N GLY A 36 6.01 -11.33 13.56
CA GLY A 36 5.19 -12.48 13.14
C GLY A 36 3.72 -12.28 13.43
N LEU A 37 3.40 -11.69 14.58
CA LEU A 37 2.04 -11.28 14.92
C LEU A 37 1.49 -10.24 13.95
N ALA A 38 2.30 -9.22 13.60
CA ALA A 38 1.89 -8.21 12.63
C ALA A 38 1.49 -8.83 11.27
N VAL A 39 2.25 -9.82 10.80
CA VAL A 39 1.94 -10.56 9.56
C VAL A 39 0.62 -11.34 9.70
N ILE A 40 0.42 -12.05 10.81
CA ILE A 40 -0.81 -12.83 11.04
C ILE A 40 -2.03 -11.91 11.14
N TYR A 41 -1.93 -10.78 11.84
CA TYR A 41 -3.00 -9.78 11.91
C TYR A 41 -3.30 -9.19 10.53
N GLY A 42 -2.28 -8.86 9.73
CA GLY A 42 -2.46 -8.38 8.37
C GLY A 42 -3.21 -9.38 7.48
N LEU A 43 -2.90 -10.68 7.60
CA LEU A 43 -3.58 -11.74 6.87
C LEU A 43 -5.04 -11.87 7.28
N ILE A 44 -5.33 -11.87 8.60
CA ILE A 44 -6.71 -11.97 9.11
C ILE A 44 -7.54 -10.75 8.68
N VAL A 45 -6.98 -9.54 8.81
CA VAL A 45 -7.67 -8.31 8.40
C VAL A 45 -7.90 -8.27 6.89
N GLY A 46 -6.90 -8.65 6.09
CA GLY A 46 -7.03 -8.73 4.63
C GLY A 46 -8.11 -9.75 4.20
N CYS A 47 -8.14 -10.91 4.86
CA CYS A 47 -9.16 -11.93 4.69
C CYS A 47 -10.57 -11.39 5.01
N PHE A 48 -10.72 -10.72 6.16
CA PHE A 48 -11.99 -10.13 6.58
C PHE A 48 -12.49 -9.04 5.62
N ILE A 49 -11.61 -8.16 5.15
CA ILE A 49 -11.94 -7.11 4.17
C ILE A 49 -12.43 -7.75 2.87
N ARG A 50 -11.74 -8.79 2.38
CA ARG A 50 -12.11 -9.51 1.15
C ARG A 50 -13.50 -10.14 1.25
N PHE A 51 -13.85 -10.70 2.42
CA PHE A 51 -15.14 -11.38 2.60
C PHE A 51 -16.30 -10.45 2.96
N THR A 52 -16.04 -9.29 3.56
CA THR A 52 -17.09 -8.39 4.08
C THR A 52 -17.54 -7.34 3.07
N THR A 53 -16.67 -6.95 2.13
CA THR A 53 -16.95 -5.80 1.28
C THR A 53 -17.70 -6.22 0.00
N ASN A 54 -18.85 -5.59 -0.24
CA ASN A 54 -19.61 -5.78 -1.46
C ASN A 54 -18.98 -4.95 -2.59
N GLN A 55 -18.82 -5.56 -3.77
CA GLN A 55 -18.16 -4.96 -4.93
C GLN A 55 -18.82 -3.62 -5.31
N THR A 56 -18.20 -2.50 -4.95
CA THR A 56 -18.55 -1.21 -5.55
C THR A 56 -17.91 -1.19 -6.93
N THR A 57 -18.74 -1.34 -7.97
CA THR A 57 -18.28 -1.26 -9.35
C THR A 57 -17.73 0.14 -9.59
N VAL A 58 -16.47 0.23 -9.99
CA VAL A 58 -15.89 1.49 -10.46
C VAL A 58 -16.64 1.87 -11.74
N SER A 59 -17.32 3.01 -11.75
CA SER A 59 -17.98 3.50 -12.95
C SER A 59 -16.93 4.12 -13.87
N HIS A 60 -16.72 3.51 -15.03
CA HIS A 60 -15.80 4.00 -16.06
C HIS A 60 -16.59 4.80 -17.10
N MET A 61 -16.07 5.98 -17.47
CA MET A 61 -16.58 6.78 -18.57
C MET A 61 -15.53 6.78 -19.68
N SER A 62 -15.91 6.36 -20.90
CA SER A 62 -15.05 6.51 -22.06
C SER A 62 -14.96 7.99 -22.44
N VAL A 63 -13.75 8.48 -22.68
CA VAL A 63 -13.51 9.84 -23.17
C VAL A 63 -13.24 9.72 -24.68
N VAL A 64 -14.00 10.47 -25.48
CA VAL A 64 -13.79 10.55 -26.92
C VAL A 64 -13.08 11.86 -27.23
N GLN A 65 -12.09 11.82 -28.11
CA GLN A 65 -11.31 12.97 -28.54
C GLN A 65 -12.20 13.97 -29.31
N GLU A 66 -12.00 15.27 -29.08
CA GLU A 66 -12.68 16.33 -29.83
C GLU A 66 -12.11 16.41 -31.26
N ASN A 67 -13.00 16.45 -32.27
CA ASN A 67 -12.61 16.49 -33.68
C ASN A 67 -11.74 17.73 -33.97
N GLY A 68 -10.52 17.50 -34.47
CA GLY A 68 -9.58 18.57 -34.82
C GLY A 68 -8.53 18.90 -33.77
N SER A 69 -8.37 18.07 -32.73
CA SER A 69 -7.24 18.19 -31.81
C SER A 69 -5.95 17.60 -32.42
N ASP A 70 -4.90 18.42 -32.52
CA ASP A 70 -3.55 18.04 -32.96
C ASP A 70 -2.84 17.18 -31.89
N TYR A 71 -3.39 16.00 -31.63
CA TYR A 71 -2.86 15.08 -30.64
C TYR A 71 -1.94 14.04 -31.27
N ASN A 72 -0.68 14.00 -30.84
CA ASN A 72 0.27 12.98 -31.25
C ASN A 72 0.05 11.71 -30.41
N ASN A 73 -0.40 10.63 -31.05
CA ASN A 73 -0.70 9.33 -30.41
C ASN A 73 0.50 8.64 -29.73
N SER A 74 1.71 9.21 -29.82
CA SER A 74 2.93 8.59 -29.27
C SER A 74 3.06 8.75 -27.76
N LEU A 75 2.41 9.76 -27.15
CA LEU A 75 2.40 9.96 -25.69
C LEU A 75 0.96 10.15 -25.22
N PRO A 76 0.59 9.70 -24.00
CA PRO A 76 -0.69 10.00 -23.37
C PRO A 76 -0.71 11.40 -22.74
N PRO A 77 -1.89 12.02 -22.54
CA PRO A 77 -1.96 13.41 -22.10
C PRO A 77 -1.90 13.49 -20.57
N ASP A 78 -1.22 14.51 -20.04
CA ASP A 78 -1.01 14.66 -18.58
C ASP A 78 -2.30 15.01 -17.84
N THR A 79 -3.24 15.71 -18.49
CA THR A 79 -4.55 16.07 -17.91
C THR A 79 -5.69 15.91 -18.91
N LEU A 80 -6.84 15.47 -18.39
CA LEU A 80 -8.11 15.37 -19.11
C LEU A 80 -9.13 16.30 -18.45
N TRP A 81 -9.79 17.13 -19.26
CA TRP A 81 -10.80 18.07 -18.77
C TRP A 81 -12.19 17.61 -19.22
N LEU A 82 -13.06 17.33 -18.25
CA LEU A 82 -14.43 16.88 -18.48
C LEU A 82 -15.38 18.02 -18.15
N ARG A 83 -16.02 18.57 -19.18
CA ARG A 83 -17.01 19.64 -19.05
C ARG A 83 -18.41 19.06 -18.87
N PHE A 84 -19.02 19.29 -17.71
CA PHE A 84 -20.40 18.93 -17.44
C PHE A 84 -21.31 20.14 -17.62
N THR A 85 -22.28 20.02 -18.52
CA THR A 85 -23.37 20.98 -18.68
C THR A 85 -24.60 20.42 -17.95
N SER A 86 -24.88 20.92 -16.74
CA SER A 86 -26.09 20.50 -16.00
C SER A 86 -27.25 21.44 -16.35
N SER A 87 -28.11 21.00 -17.28
CA SER A 87 -29.37 21.68 -17.58
C SER A 87 -30.45 21.14 -16.65
N SER A 88 -30.65 21.79 -15.52
CA SER A 88 -31.82 21.57 -14.67
C SER A 88 -32.76 22.75 -14.85
N GLY A 89 -34.02 22.47 -15.20
CA GLY A 89 -35.00 23.45 -15.65
C GLY A 89 -35.00 24.77 -14.86
N SER A 90 -35.17 25.86 -15.62
CA SER A 90 -35.31 27.26 -15.17
C SER A 90 -34.22 27.83 -14.25
N LYS A 91 -33.03 27.21 -14.17
CA LYS A 91 -31.82 27.78 -13.56
C LYS A 91 -30.71 28.01 -14.59
N PRO A 92 -29.87 29.04 -14.43
CA PRO A 92 -28.78 29.33 -15.37
C PRO A 92 -27.80 28.15 -15.45
N LEU A 93 -27.31 27.86 -16.67
CA LEU A 93 -26.33 26.80 -16.93
C LEU A 93 -25.09 27.01 -16.06
N VAL A 94 -24.82 26.05 -15.18
CA VAL A 94 -23.57 26.02 -14.42
C VAL A 94 -22.61 25.08 -15.13
N ASN A 95 -21.61 25.66 -15.80
CA ASN A 95 -20.53 24.91 -16.42
C ASN A 95 -19.52 24.52 -15.33
N LYS A 96 -19.42 23.23 -15.03
CA LYS A 96 -18.37 22.67 -14.16
C LYS A 96 -17.42 21.85 -14.99
N THR A 97 -16.15 22.19 -14.95
CA THR A 97 -15.09 21.43 -15.60
C THR A 97 -14.26 20.75 -14.52
N TYR A 98 -14.19 19.43 -14.55
CA TYR A 98 -13.31 18.65 -13.69
C TYR A 98 -12.05 18.28 -14.46
N ALA A 99 -10.88 18.52 -13.86
CA ALA A 99 -9.60 18.09 -14.40
C ALA A 99 -9.17 16.79 -13.70
N TYR A 100 -8.78 15.80 -14.50
CA TYR A 100 -8.22 14.53 -14.04
C TYR A 100 -6.78 14.45 -14.51
N SER A 101 -5.86 14.10 -13.61
CA SER A 101 -4.46 13.88 -13.97
C SER A 101 -4.23 12.42 -14.36
N PHE A 102 -3.38 12.20 -15.36
CA PHE A 102 -2.92 10.87 -15.71
C PHE A 102 -2.13 10.28 -14.55
N ARG A 103 -2.49 9.06 -14.12
CA ARG A 103 -1.80 8.33 -13.04
C ARG A 103 -1.00 7.12 -13.53
N GLY A 104 -1.17 6.71 -14.79
CA GLY A 104 -0.50 5.53 -15.34
C GLY A 104 -1.33 4.84 -16.42
N GLY A 105 -0.70 3.94 -17.17
CA GLY A 105 -1.35 3.13 -18.18
C GLY A 105 -2.37 2.18 -17.54
N LEU A 106 -3.60 2.20 -18.04
CA LEU A 106 -4.64 1.29 -17.61
C LEU A 106 -4.42 -0.05 -18.35
N GLU A 107 -3.84 -1.04 -17.70
CA GLU A 107 -4.20 -2.43 -18.04
C GLU A 107 -5.72 -2.57 -17.81
N LYS A 108 -6.41 -3.47 -18.50
CA LYS A 108 -7.85 -3.71 -18.28
C LYS A 108 -8.07 -4.25 -16.86
N VAL A 109 -8.03 -3.38 -15.87
CA VAL A 109 -8.28 -3.69 -14.47
C VAL A 109 -9.79 -3.66 -14.32
N THR A 110 -10.42 -4.80 -14.61
CA THR A 110 -11.72 -5.18 -14.05
C THR A 110 -11.53 -5.52 -12.55
N GLY A 111 -10.87 -4.63 -11.82
CA GLY A 111 -10.53 -4.79 -10.41
C GLY A 111 -11.57 -4.10 -9.54
N ASN A 112 -11.83 -4.65 -8.36
CA ASN A 112 -12.77 -4.04 -7.44
C ASN A 112 -12.20 -2.70 -6.94
N ALA A 113 -13.04 -1.68 -6.74
CA ALA A 113 -12.61 -0.35 -6.29
C ALA A 113 -11.76 -0.38 -5.00
N ILE A 114 -11.99 -1.40 -4.18
CA ILE A 114 -11.27 -1.72 -2.95
C ILE A 114 -9.82 -2.11 -3.18
N ASP A 115 -9.47 -2.83 -4.25
CA ASP A 115 -8.10 -3.28 -4.48
C ASP A 115 -7.18 -2.09 -4.81
N ILE A 116 -7.74 -1.10 -5.52
CA ILE A 116 -7.07 0.15 -5.88
C ILE A 116 -6.92 1.06 -4.66
N LYS A 117 -7.91 1.08 -3.76
CA LYS A 117 -7.89 1.94 -2.55
C LYS A 117 -7.15 1.33 -1.36
N ALA A 118 -7.09 0.01 -1.26
CA ALA A 118 -6.41 -0.71 -0.19
C ALA A 118 -4.91 -0.90 -0.45
N THR A 119 -4.44 -0.59 -1.65
CA THR A 119 -3.01 -0.64 -1.98
C THR A 119 -2.32 0.61 -1.45
N PHE A 120 -1.29 0.40 -0.63
CA PHE A 120 -0.44 1.46 -0.12
C PHE A 120 0.49 1.98 -1.22
N ASP A 121 0.71 3.30 -1.25
CA ASP A 121 1.60 3.92 -2.23
C ASP A 121 3.07 3.55 -1.93
N PRO A 122 3.75 2.81 -2.83
CA PRO A 122 5.12 2.36 -2.59
C PRO A 122 6.08 3.54 -2.43
N GLU A 123 5.86 4.68 -3.08
CA GLU A 123 6.77 5.83 -2.98
C GLU A 123 6.79 6.40 -1.56
N ILE A 124 5.62 6.48 -0.92
CA ILE A 124 5.51 6.91 0.48
C ILE A 124 6.21 5.90 1.39
N PHE A 125 6.11 4.60 1.08
CA PHE A 125 6.75 3.56 1.89
C PHE A 125 8.27 3.69 1.82
N PHE A 126 8.82 3.69 0.61
CA PHE A 126 10.27 3.69 0.40
C PHE A 126 10.93 5.01 0.77
N ASN A 127 10.31 6.14 0.43
CA ASN A 127 10.94 7.46 0.61
C ASN A 127 10.70 8.05 2.00
N ILE A 128 9.58 7.72 2.66
CA ILE A 128 9.19 8.35 3.94
C ILE A 128 9.23 7.35 5.10
N ILE A 129 8.64 6.16 4.95
CA ILE A 129 8.45 5.24 6.09
C ILE A 129 9.68 4.37 6.35
N LEU A 130 10.34 3.88 5.30
CA LEU A 130 11.46 2.96 5.39
C LEU A 130 12.72 3.58 6.05
N PRO A 131 13.13 4.83 5.78
CA PRO A 131 14.32 5.40 6.40
C PRO A 131 14.25 5.51 7.93
N PRO A 132 13.15 5.99 8.56
CA PRO A 132 13.00 5.97 10.02
C PRO A 132 13.04 4.56 10.63
N ILE A 133 12.46 3.56 9.96
CA ILE A 133 12.46 2.17 10.44
C ILE A 133 13.89 1.63 10.48
N ILE A 134 14.65 1.79 9.38
CA ILE A 134 16.05 1.36 9.31
C ILE A 134 16.90 2.13 10.31
N PHE A 135 16.66 3.43 10.48
CA PHE A 135 17.37 4.25 11.46
C PHE A 135 17.13 3.76 12.90
N HIS A 136 15.88 3.51 13.28
CA HIS A 136 15.55 3.01 14.62
C HIS A 136 16.16 1.61 14.86
N ALA A 137 16.08 0.72 13.86
CA ALA A 137 16.69 -0.60 13.93
C ALA A 137 18.22 -0.50 14.11
N GLY A 138 18.88 0.38 13.34
CA GLY A 138 20.32 0.64 13.44
C GLY A 138 20.73 1.25 14.78
N TYR A 139 19.95 2.21 15.30
CA TYR A 139 20.21 2.88 16.57
C TYR A 139 20.08 1.94 17.78
N SER A 140 19.15 0.98 17.72
CA SER A 140 18.93 -0.02 18.78
C SER A 140 20.04 -1.09 18.88
N LEU A 141 20.92 -1.18 17.88
CA LEU A 141 22.01 -2.17 17.88
C LEU A 141 23.07 -1.88 18.95
N LYS A 142 23.48 -2.94 19.67
CA LYS A 142 24.56 -2.87 20.66
C LYS A 142 25.92 -2.72 19.98
N ARG A 143 26.35 -1.48 19.75
CA ARG A 143 27.60 -1.10 19.06
C ARG A 143 28.81 -1.97 19.41
N LYS A 144 29.12 -2.19 20.70
CA LYS A 144 30.29 -2.99 21.14
C LYS A 144 30.27 -4.44 20.63
N TYR A 145 29.11 -5.10 20.65
CA TYR A 145 28.98 -6.49 20.18
C TYR A 145 28.93 -6.58 18.66
N PHE A 146 28.32 -5.58 18.02
CA PHE A 146 28.27 -5.46 16.57
C PHE A 146 29.68 -5.33 15.98
N PHE A 147 30.50 -4.37 16.46
CA PHE A 147 31.85 -4.17 15.95
C PHE A 147 32.79 -5.35 16.24
N ARG A 148 32.62 -6.05 17.37
CA ARG A 148 33.41 -7.26 17.68
C ARG A 148 33.14 -8.42 16.73
N ASN A 149 31.94 -8.49 16.15
CA ASN A 149 31.52 -9.57 15.25
C ASN A 149 31.28 -9.09 13.81
N LEU A 150 31.80 -7.91 13.44
CA LEU A 150 31.50 -7.27 12.16
C LEU A 150 31.88 -8.17 10.97
N GLY A 151 32.99 -8.89 11.07
CA GLY A 151 33.41 -9.86 10.04
C GLY A 151 32.36 -10.94 9.79
N ALA A 152 31.86 -11.59 10.84
CA ALA A 152 30.83 -12.63 10.73
C ALA A 152 29.50 -12.07 10.20
N ILE A 153 29.10 -10.88 10.66
CA ILE A 153 27.88 -10.21 10.19
C ILE A 153 27.99 -9.90 8.70
N LEU A 154 29.14 -9.37 8.25
CA LEU A 154 29.37 -9.03 6.86
C LEU A 154 29.44 -10.28 5.97
N THR A 155 30.10 -11.35 6.41
CA THR A 155 30.15 -12.60 5.65
C THR A 155 28.77 -13.22 5.52
N TYR A 156 27.97 -13.26 6.59
CA TYR A 156 26.59 -13.74 6.53
C TYR A 156 25.71 -12.85 5.65
N ALA A 157 25.89 -11.53 5.68
CA ALA A 157 25.14 -10.61 4.84
C ALA A 157 25.48 -10.81 3.35
N VAL A 158 26.77 -10.85 2.99
CA VAL A 158 27.20 -10.98 1.59
C VAL A 158 26.94 -12.39 1.06
N LEU A 159 27.31 -13.44 1.78
CA LEU A 159 27.02 -14.82 1.35
C LEU A 159 25.52 -15.11 1.32
N GLY A 160 24.77 -14.65 2.33
CA GLY A 160 23.32 -14.85 2.39
C GLY A 160 22.59 -14.17 1.23
N THR A 161 22.94 -12.92 0.91
CA THR A 161 22.33 -12.19 -0.21
C THR A 161 22.72 -12.77 -1.57
N THR A 162 23.98 -13.15 -1.76
CA THR A 162 24.44 -13.76 -3.02
C THR A 162 23.79 -15.11 -3.28
N ILE A 163 23.72 -15.99 -2.28
CA ILE A 163 23.03 -17.28 -2.39
C ILE A 163 21.53 -17.05 -2.66
N SER A 164 20.88 -16.13 -1.93
CA SER A 164 19.46 -15.83 -2.13
C SER A 164 19.18 -15.30 -3.53
N ALA A 165 20.02 -14.38 -4.04
CA ALA A 165 19.89 -13.84 -5.38
C ALA A 165 20.06 -14.94 -6.46
N PHE A 166 21.02 -15.84 -6.26
CA PHE A 166 21.23 -16.96 -7.19
C PHE A 166 20.05 -17.93 -7.17
N VAL A 167 19.55 -18.33 -5.99
CA VAL A 167 18.40 -19.23 -5.85
C VAL A 167 17.16 -18.62 -6.50
N VAL A 168 16.84 -17.36 -6.21
CA VAL A 168 15.69 -16.67 -6.81
C VAL A 168 15.86 -16.53 -8.32
N GLY A 169 17.06 -16.21 -8.79
CA GLY A 169 17.38 -16.11 -10.22
C GLY A 169 17.18 -17.43 -10.97
N VAL A 170 17.70 -18.54 -10.43
CA VAL A 170 17.53 -19.88 -11.02
C VAL A 170 16.07 -20.31 -10.97
N LEU A 171 15.36 -20.08 -9.86
CA LEU A 171 13.94 -20.38 -9.75
C LEU A 171 13.14 -19.61 -10.80
N MET A 172 13.37 -18.31 -10.96
CA MET A 172 12.70 -17.50 -11.97
C MET A 172 13.02 -17.99 -13.39
N TYR A 173 14.29 -18.29 -13.68
CA TYR A 173 14.71 -18.83 -14.98
C TYR A 173 14.04 -20.17 -15.30
N SER A 174 13.90 -21.06 -14.30
CA SER A 174 13.21 -22.34 -14.47
C SER A 174 11.68 -22.22 -14.56
N ALA A 175 11.09 -21.24 -13.89
CA ALA A 175 9.65 -21.01 -13.88
C ALA A 175 9.16 -20.35 -15.17
N LEU A 176 9.97 -19.51 -15.81
CA LEU A 176 9.65 -18.84 -17.08
C LEU A 176 9.19 -19.80 -18.19
N PRO A 177 9.94 -20.87 -18.55
CA PRO A 177 9.49 -21.83 -19.56
C PRO A 177 8.24 -22.59 -19.10
N PHE A 178 8.16 -22.99 -17.83
CA PHE A 178 6.99 -23.67 -17.25
C PHE A 178 5.70 -22.85 -17.36
N ILE A 179 5.77 -21.53 -17.14
CA ILE A 179 4.63 -20.62 -17.31
C ILE A 179 4.30 -20.43 -18.79
N SER A 180 5.31 -20.36 -19.66
CA SER A 180 5.07 -20.21 -21.10
C SER A 180 4.34 -21.41 -21.69
N ASP A 181 4.68 -22.64 -21.28
CA ASP A 181 3.96 -23.86 -21.70
C ASP A 181 2.49 -23.85 -21.27
N LEU A 182 2.18 -23.29 -20.09
CA LEU A 182 0.80 -23.10 -19.61
C LEU A 182 -0.01 -22.13 -20.47
N LYS A 183 0.64 -21.16 -21.13
CA LYS A 183 -0.01 -20.19 -22.01
C LYS A 183 -0.24 -20.74 -23.43
N TYR A 184 0.54 -21.72 -23.87
CA TYR A 184 0.33 -22.40 -25.17
C TYR A 184 -0.68 -23.56 -25.09
N SER A 185 -1.13 -23.93 -23.88
CA SER A 185 -2.10 -25.00 -23.66
C SER A 185 -3.56 -24.53 -23.50
N PHE A 186 -3.85 -23.25 -23.71
CA PHE A 186 -5.21 -22.68 -23.75
C PHE A 186 -5.47 -21.93 -25.05
#